data_AF-A0A4R4YRC5-F1
#
_entry.id   AF-A0A4R4YRC5-F1
#
_cell.length_a   1.000
_cell.length_b   1.000
_cell.length_c   1.000
_cell.angle_alpha   90.00
_cell.angle_beta   90.00
_cell.angle_gamma   90.00
#
_symmetry.space_group_name_H-M   'P 1'
#
loop_
_entity.id
_entity.type
_entity.pdbx_description
1 polymer ?
#
loop_
_entity_poly.entity_id
_entity_poly.type
_entity_poly.pdbx_seq_one_letter_code
_entity_poly.pdbx_strand_id
1 'polypeptide(L)'
;MADRLEESVFPSRTLGWKNPNNVRRGWRVIREAIGLGWVTPHVFRRTAATLLDDAKLTARQIADVLGHSRPSMTQDHYLGRGSVHPAAAAALDSAFRQASRMPL
;
A
#
# COMPACT_ATOMS: atom_id res chain seq x y z
N MET A 1 0.77 -33.32 2.65
CA MET A 1 1.23 -31.96 3.03
C MET A 1 1.09 -31.02 1.83
N ALA A 2 -0.13 -30.61 1.52
CA ALA A 2 -0.45 -29.75 0.36
C ALA A 2 -1.44 -28.65 0.80
N ASP A 3 -1.11 -27.94 1.89
CA ASP A 3 -2.11 -27.19 2.67
C ASP A 3 -1.66 -25.77 3.07
N ARG A 4 -0.98 -25.05 2.16
CA ARG A 4 -0.68 -23.62 2.41
C ARG A 4 -0.37 -22.76 1.18
N LEU A 5 -0.55 -23.28 -0.04
CA LEU A 5 -0.19 -22.57 -1.28
C LEU A 5 -1.42 -21.99 -2.01
N GLU A 6 -2.56 -22.67 -1.93
CA GLU A 6 -3.88 -22.21 -2.40
C GLU A 6 -4.36 -20.94 -1.67
N GLU A 7 -3.78 -20.60 -0.51
CA GLU A 7 -4.18 -19.45 0.32
C GLU A 7 -3.45 -18.14 -0.04
N SER A 8 -2.52 -18.16 -1.01
CA SER A 8 -1.82 -16.93 -1.40
C SER A 8 -2.79 -15.96 -2.08
N VAL A 9 -3.00 -14.79 -1.48
CA VAL A 9 -3.76 -13.68 -2.11
C VAL A 9 -3.08 -13.21 -3.41
N PHE A 10 -1.76 -13.40 -3.55
CA PHE A 10 -1.00 -13.03 -4.74
C PHE A 10 -0.12 -14.19 -5.23
N PRO A 11 -0.72 -15.19 -5.91
CA PRO A 11 0.01 -16.38 -6.32
C PRO A 11 0.98 -16.09 -7.47
N SER A 12 2.06 -16.88 -7.53
CA SER A 12 2.91 -17.00 -8.70
C SER A 12 2.18 -17.75 -9.82
N ARG A 13 2.75 -17.77 -11.03
CA ARG A 13 2.16 -18.52 -12.16
C ARG A 13 2.05 -20.03 -11.89
N THR A 14 2.87 -20.55 -10.99
CA THR A 14 2.83 -21.96 -10.56
C THR A 14 2.01 -22.14 -9.28
N LEU A 15 1.15 -21.16 -8.94
CA LEU A 15 0.28 -21.17 -7.74
C LEU A 15 1.04 -21.30 -6.41
N GLY A 16 2.29 -20.84 -6.38
CA GLY A 16 3.10 -20.75 -5.17
C GLY A 16 3.33 -19.31 -4.73
N TRP A 17 4.19 -19.10 -3.73
CA TRP A 17 4.59 -17.76 -3.30
C TRP A 17 5.23 -16.96 -4.43
N LYS A 18 4.80 -15.70 -4.61
CA LYS A 18 5.52 -14.77 -5.50
C LYS A 18 6.91 -14.47 -4.92
N ASN A 19 7.93 -14.64 -5.76
CA ASN A 19 9.29 -14.22 -5.42
C ASN A 19 9.41 -12.68 -5.50
N PRO A 20 9.82 -11.98 -4.42
CA PRO A 20 9.96 -10.52 -4.42
C PRO A 20 10.94 -9.97 -5.48
N ASN A 21 11.96 -10.74 -5.86
CA ASN A 21 12.91 -10.33 -6.91
C ASN A 21 12.23 -10.28 -8.29
N ASN A 22 11.34 -11.23 -8.58
CA ASN A 22 10.60 -11.27 -9.84
C ASN A 22 9.59 -10.12 -9.93
N VAL A 23 8.91 -9.81 -8.81
CA VAL A 23 8.03 -8.64 -8.70
C VAL A 23 8.80 -7.35 -8.96
N ARG A 24 9.94 -7.16 -8.29
CA ARG A 24 10.80 -5.98 -8.48
C ARG A 24 11.32 -5.86 -9.91
N ARG A 25 11.69 -6.97 -10.55
CA ARG A 25 12.15 -6.99 -11.95
C ARG A 25 11.04 -6.53 -12.89
N GLY A 26 9.85 -7.13 -12.82
CA GLY A 26 8.72 -6.75 -13.66
C GLY A 26 8.30 -5.31 -13.44
N TRP A 27 8.25 -4.89 -12.17
CA TRP A 27 7.93 -3.51 -11.81
C TRP A 27 8.91 -2.50 -12.42
N ARG A 28 10.22 -2.80 -12.41
CA ARG A 28 11.23 -1.91 -12.99
C ARG A 28 11.02 -1.71 -14.49
N VAL A 29 10.70 -2.77 -15.23
CA VAL A 29 10.43 -2.68 -16.67
C VAL A 29 9.22 -1.80 -16.94
N ILE A 30 8.12 -1.99 -16.20
CA ILE A 30 6.88 -1.23 -16.38
C ILE A 30 7.11 0.26 -16.08
N ARG A 31 7.70 0.59 -14.93
CA ARG A 31 7.90 1.99 -14.53
C ARG A 31 8.84 2.72 -15.49
N GLU A 32 9.83 2.04 -16.06
CA GLU A 32 10.72 2.62 -17.07
C GLU A 32 9.96 2.90 -18.37
N ALA A 33 9.16 1.93 -18.83
CA ALA A 33 8.37 2.06 -20.06
C ALA A 33 7.35 3.21 -20.01
N ILE A 34 6.81 3.53 -18.83
CA ILE A 34 5.82 4.62 -18.65
C ILE A 34 6.43 5.94 -18.16
N GLY A 35 7.76 6.09 -18.22
CA GLY A 35 8.44 7.34 -17.82
C GLY A 35 8.49 7.59 -16.30
N LEU A 36 8.12 6.62 -15.48
CA LEU A 36 8.13 6.67 -14.02
C LEU A 36 9.36 5.96 -13.41
N GLY A 37 10.49 5.98 -14.11
CA GLY A 37 11.75 5.36 -13.68
C GLY A 37 12.31 5.89 -12.35
N TRP A 38 11.82 7.02 -11.85
CA TRP A 38 12.16 7.58 -10.54
C TRP A 38 11.24 7.07 -9.41
N VAL A 39 10.09 6.49 -9.74
CA VAL A 39 9.11 6.00 -8.75
C VAL A 39 9.63 4.72 -8.09
N THR A 40 9.65 4.72 -6.76
CA THR A 40 10.03 3.58 -5.92
C THR A 40 8.83 3.06 -5.13
N PRO A 41 8.86 1.85 -4.56
CA PRO A 41 7.79 1.35 -3.68
C PRO A 41 7.46 2.30 -2.53
N HIS A 42 8.43 3.08 -2.06
CA HIS A 42 8.24 4.05 -0.98
C HIS A 42 7.36 5.24 -1.41
N VAL A 43 7.39 5.62 -2.69
CA VAL A 43 6.52 6.68 -3.23
C VAL A 43 5.04 6.29 -3.05
N PHE A 44 4.67 5.05 -3.37
CA PHE A 44 3.29 4.57 -3.15
C PHE A 44 2.87 4.64 -1.68
N ARG A 45 3.79 4.31 -0.75
CA ARG A 45 3.51 4.41 0.68
C ARG A 45 3.27 5.86 1.12
N ARG A 46 4.04 6.81 0.57
CA ARG A 46 3.83 8.24 0.81
C ARG A 46 2.51 8.73 0.20
N THR A 47 2.21 8.34 -1.03
CA THR A 47 0.93 8.65 -1.69
C THR A 47 -0.26 8.13 -0.89
N ALA A 48 -0.19 6.89 -0.39
CA ALA A 48 -1.24 6.34 0.47
C ALA A 48 -1.43 7.16 1.75
N ALA A 49 -0.35 7.61 2.39
CA ALA A 49 -0.43 8.49 3.55
C ALA A 49 -1.15 9.81 3.22
N THR A 50 -0.79 10.45 2.09
CA THR A 50 -1.44 11.68 1.62
C THR A 50 -2.92 11.49 1.33
N LEU A 51 -3.31 10.42 0.63
CA LEU A 51 -4.72 10.14 0.33
C LEU A 51 -5.57 9.94 1.60
N LEU A 52 -5.02 9.29 2.62
CA LEU A 52 -5.71 9.10 3.88
C LEU A 52 -5.81 10.40 4.69
N ASP A 53 -4.78 11.26 4.62
CA ASP A 53 -4.79 12.59 5.23
C ASP A 53 -5.79 13.53 4.54
N ASP A 54 -5.85 13.51 3.21
CA ASP A 54 -6.84 14.25 2.41
C ASP A 54 -8.28 13.83 2.77
N ALA A 55 -8.48 12.54 3.04
CA ALA A 55 -9.73 11.97 3.55
C ALA A 55 -10.01 12.27 5.03
N LYS A 56 -9.19 13.11 5.67
CA LYS A 56 -9.33 13.59 7.05
C LYS A 56 -9.22 12.50 8.11
N LEU A 57 -8.51 11.41 7.82
CA LEU A 57 -8.14 10.46 8.86
C LEU A 57 -7.10 11.10 9.79
N THR A 58 -7.18 10.74 11.07
CA THR A 58 -6.19 11.20 12.04
C THR A 58 -4.81 10.60 11.74
N ALA A 59 -3.74 11.32 12.09
CA ALA A 59 -2.36 10.83 11.95
C ALA A 59 -2.16 9.42 12.55
N ARG A 60 -2.90 9.13 13.63
CA ARG A 60 -2.94 7.82 14.28
C ARG A 60 -3.54 6.73 13.39
N GLN A 61 -4.73 6.96 12.84
CA GLN A 61 -5.38 6.01 11.93
C GLN A 61 -4.51 5.76 10.68
N ILE A 62 -3.86 6.80 10.17
CA ILE A 62 -2.91 6.68 9.06
C ILE A 62 -1.71 5.80 9.46
N ALA A 63 -1.12 6.04 10.63
CA ALA A 63 0.00 5.25 11.15
C ALA A 63 -0.37 3.78 11.39
N ASP A 64 -1.57 3.51 11.89
CA ASP A 64 -2.10 2.15 12.09
C ASP A 64 -2.25 1.40 10.74
N VAL A 65 -2.76 2.06 9.70
CA VAL A 65 -2.90 1.50 8.35
C VAL A 65 -1.54 1.24 7.70
N LEU A 66 -0.60 2.16 7.89
CA LEU A 66 0.74 2.03 7.33
C LEU A 66 1.59 1.02 8.11
N GLY A 67 1.26 0.70 9.37
CA GLY A 67 2.04 -0.22 10.19
C GLY A 67 3.37 0.40 10.65
N HIS A 68 3.39 1.69 10.99
CA HIS A 68 4.58 2.34 11.56
C HIS A 68 4.79 1.88 13.01
N SER A 69 5.95 1.26 13.31
CA SER A 69 6.33 0.85 14.67
C SER A 69 7.00 1.97 15.50
N ARG A 70 7.44 3.07 14.86
CA ARG A 70 8.05 4.25 15.51
C ARG A 70 7.34 5.56 15.09
N PRO A 71 6.65 6.25 16.01
CA PRO A 71 6.00 7.55 15.79
C PRO A 71 6.96 8.76 15.74
N SER A 72 8.21 8.64 15.28
CA SER A 72 9.18 9.75 15.36
C SER A 72 8.92 10.91 14.37
N MET A 73 7.68 11.10 13.93
CA MET A 73 7.23 12.30 13.22
C MET A 73 5.94 12.91 13.79
N THR A 74 5.35 12.35 14.86
CA THR A 74 4.18 12.99 15.49
C THR A 74 4.10 12.61 16.97
N GLN A 75 4.89 13.37 17.74
CA GLN A 75 4.91 13.55 19.19
C GLN A 75 3.88 12.74 20.01
N ASP A 76 4.39 11.70 20.68
CA ASP A 76 4.19 11.25 22.06
C ASP A 76 2.84 11.31 22.81
N HIS A 77 1.69 11.65 22.21
CA HIS A 77 0.49 11.84 23.03
C HIS A 77 -0.81 11.09 22.72
N TYR A 78 -0.89 10.14 21.79
CA TYR A 78 -2.18 9.48 21.52
C TYR A 78 -2.11 7.94 21.37
N LEU A 79 -2.31 7.28 22.53
CA LEU A 79 -2.99 5.99 22.81
C LEU A 79 -3.31 5.05 21.63
N GLY A 80 -2.81 3.79 21.67
CA GLY A 80 -3.62 2.58 21.37
C GLY A 80 -3.35 1.71 20.11
N ARG A 81 -2.12 1.27 19.78
CA ARG A 81 -1.83 0.44 18.57
C ARG A 81 -2.81 -0.74 18.31
N GLY A 82 -3.26 -0.93 17.06
CA GLY A 82 -3.65 -2.27 16.58
C GLY A 82 -4.92 -2.46 15.74
N SER A 83 -5.39 -1.54 14.90
CA SER A 83 -6.54 -1.85 14.01
C SER A 83 -6.51 -1.09 12.68
N VAL A 84 -6.63 -1.81 11.55
CA VAL A 84 -6.89 -1.22 10.24
C VAL A 84 -8.35 -0.75 10.21
N HIS A 85 -8.56 0.56 10.05
CA HIS A 85 -9.89 1.17 10.13
C HIS A 85 -10.64 1.04 8.79
N PRO A 86 -11.92 0.62 8.75
CA PRO A 86 -12.70 0.51 7.50
C PRO A 86 -12.73 1.80 6.66
N ALA A 87 -12.71 2.95 7.32
CA ALA A 87 -12.63 4.27 6.68
C ALA A 87 -11.38 4.44 5.80
N ALA A 88 -10.24 3.83 6.17
CA ALA A 88 -9.02 3.91 5.38
C ALA A 88 -9.14 3.09 4.08
N ALA A 89 -9.73 1.91 4.16
CA ALA A 89 -10.01 1.10 2.97
C ALA A 89 -10.97 1.83 2.02
N ALA A 90 -12.02 2.45 2.56
CA ALA A 90 -12.96 3.25 1.77
C ALA A 90 -12.30 4.47 1.10
N ALA A 91 -11.41 5.16 1.82
CA ALA A 91 -10.67 6.30 1.27
C ALA A 91 -9.75 5.89 0.10
N LEU A 92 -9.00 4.79 0.26
CA LEU A 92 -8.14 4.27 -0.81
C LEU A 92 -8.94 3.75 -2.00
N ASP A 93 -10.06 3.05 -1.77
CA ASP A 93 -10.95 2.57 -2.84
C ASP A 93 -11.54 3.73 -3.63
N SER A 94 -11.99 4.79 -2.95
CA SER A 94 -12.50 6.00 -3.58
C SER A 94 -11.44 6.67 -4.48
N ALA A 95 -10.21 6.82 -3.96
CA ALA A 95 -9.11 7.40 -4.72
C ALA A 95 -8.75 6.57 -5.96
N PHE A 96 -8.74 5.24 -5.84
CA PHE A 96 -8.47 4.34 -6.96
C PHE A 96 -9.56 4.41 -8.05
N ARG A 97 -10.83 4.46 -7.64
CA ARG A 97 -11.96 4.63 -8.57
C ARG A 97 -11.91 5.98 -9.30
N GLN A 98 -11.48 7.04 -8.61
CA GLN A 98 -11.32 8.36 -9.22
C GLN A 98 -10.20 8.35 -10.27
N ALA A 99 -9.04 7.77 -9.95
CA ALA A 99 -7.93 7.64 -10.90
C ALA A 99 -8.29 6.80 -12.13
N SER A 100 -9.08 5.73 -11.94
CA SER A 100 -9.54 4.84 -13.01
C SER A 100 -10.57 5.49 -13.96
N ARG A 101 -11.18 6.61 -13.56
CA ARG A 101 -12.16 7.36 -14.36
C ARG A 101 -11.54 8.50 -15.18
N MET A 102 -10.28 8.87 -14.92
CA MET A 102 -9.54 9.79 -15.79
C MET A 102 -9.03 9.00 -17.01
N PRO A 103 -9.38 9.41 -18.25
CA PRO A 103 -8.71 8.86 -19.42
C PRO A 103 -7.25 9.33 -19.39
N LEU A 104 -6.31 8.39 -19.56
CA LEU A 104 -4.88 8.68 -19.75
C LEU A 104 -4.66 9.49 -21.03
#